data_AF-A0A3G8JGM9-F1
#
_entry.id   AF-A0A3G8JGM9-F1
#
_cell.length_a   1.000
_cell.length_b   1.000
_cell.length_c   1.000
_cell.angle_alpha   90.00
_cell.angle_beta   90.00
_cell.angle_gamma   90.00
#
_symmetry.space_group_name_H-M   'P 1'
#
loop_
_entity.id
_entity.type
_entity.pdbx_description
1 polymer ?
#
loop_
_entity_poly.entity_id
_entity_poly.type
_entity_poly.pdbx_seq_one_letter_code
_entity_poly.pdbx_strand_id
1 'polypeptide(L)'
;MVTPRERDRRSQLLPTAEAAKPAYLEGLSSRPAAANPYAGKRVLLSMWAFGNHEARRIAWREFQQREAERRRRGFSGRADDENRPSA
;
A
#
# COMPACT_ATOMS: atom_id res chain seq x y z
N MET A 1 21.08 14.82 28.27
CA MET A 1 19.75 14.63 28.91
C MET A 1 18.90 13.75 28.02
N VAL A 2 18.26 12.72 28.57
CA VAL A 2 17.27 11.90 27.84
C VAL A 2 15.91 12.56 27.99
N THR A 3 15.21 12.82 26.88
CA THR A 3 13.87 13.43 26.91
C THR A 3 12.82 12.43 27.44
N PRO A 4 11.68 12.87 28.01
CA PRO A 4 10.61 11.97 28.46
C PRO A 4 10.13 11.02 27.34
N ARG A 5 10.00 11.54 26.11
CA ARG A 5 9.68 10.74 24.91
C ARG A 5 10.72 9.67 24.62
N GLU A 6 12.00 9.96 24.84
CA GLU A 6 13.06 9.01 24.58
C GLU A 6 13.18 7.93 25.67
N ARG A 7 12.86 8.29 26.92
CA ARG A 7 12.72 7.31 28.01
C ARG A 7 11.57 6.35 27.75
N ASP A 8 10.39 6.85 27.36
CA ASP A 8 9.24 6.03 26.98
C ASP A 8 9.54 5.13 25.77
N ARG A 9 10.26 5.66 24.78
CA ARG A 9 10.70 4.86 23.63
C ARG A 9 11.58 3.68 24.06
N ARG A 10 12.47 3.87 25.04
CA ARG A 10 13.39 2.84 25.52
C ARG A 10 12.75 1.86 26.49
N SER A 11 11.69 2.25 27.20
CA SER A 11 10.96 1.37 28.13
C SER A 11 9.96 0.44 27.45
N GLN A 12 9.60 0.69 26.19
CA GLN A 12 8.74 -0.21 25.42
C GLN A 12 9.48 -1.52 25.10
N LEU A 13 8.93 -2.64 25.57
CA LEU A 13 9.38 -3.97 25.21
C LEU A 13 9.30 -4.16 23.69
N LEU A 14 10.35 -4.74 23.11
CA LEU A 14 10.32 -5.17 21.72
C LEU A 14 9.23 -6.25 21.60
N PRO A 15 8.26 -6.12 20.67
CA PRO A 15 7.27 -7.15 20.48
C PRO A 15 7.94 -8.41 19.94
N THR A 16 7.36 -9.56 20.29
CA THR A 16 7.77 -10.83 19.71
C THR A 16 7.47 -10.87 18.21
N ALA A 17 8.17 -11.73 17.48
CA ALA A 17 7.89 -11.96 16.07
C ALA A 17 6.43 -12.36 15.83
N GLU A 18 5.83 -13.08 16.78
CA GLU A 18 4.42 -13.49 16.74
C GLU A 18 3.43 -12.32 16.81
N ALA A 19 3.78 -11.22 17.48
CA ALA A 19 2.95 -10.02 17.52
C ALA A 19 3.20 -9.10 16.31
N ALA A 20 4.43 -9.10 15.76
CA ALA A 20 4.80 -8.27 14.61
C ALA A 20 4.18 -8.75 13.29
N LYS A 21 4.16 -10.07 13.07
CA LYS A 21 3.60 -10.70 11.86
C LYS A 21 2.12 -10.33 11.60
N PRO A 22 1.19 -10.45 12.57
CA PRO A 22 -0.20 -10.09 12.34
C PRO A 22 -0.38 -8.60 12.08
N ALA A 23 0.37 -7.73 12.76
CA ALA A 23 0.31 -6.28 12.51
C ALA A 23 0.71 -5.94 11.06
N TYR A 24 1.73 -6.62 10.52
CA TYR A 24 2.12 -6.49 9.12
C TYR A 24 1.02 -6.98 8.15
N LEU A 25 0.47 -8.18 8.40
CA LEU A 25 -0.59 -8.75 7.56
C LEU A 25 -1.87 -7.91 7.59
N GLU A 26 -2.22 -7.34 8.74
CA GLU A 26 -3.33 -6.39 8.87
C GLU A 26 -3.04 -5.09 8.12
N GLY A 27 -1.78 -4.63 8.12
CA GLY A 27 -1.35 -3.51 7.29
C GLY A 27 -1.60 -3.78 5.80
N LEU A 28 -1.27 -4.99 5.32
CA LEU A 28 -1.46 -5.40 3.93
C LEU A 28 -2.94 -5.45 3.49
N SER A 29 -3.83 -5.87 4.39
CA SER A 29 -5.28 -5.92 4.10
C SER A 29 -6.00 -4.60 4.38
N SER A 30 -5.31 -3.63 4.99
CA SER A 30 -5.89 -2.34 5.34
C SER A 30 -6.17 -1.46 4.12
N ARG A 31 -7.20 -0.62 4.24
CA ARG A 31 -7.48 0.40 3.23
C ARG A 31 -6.32 1.41 3.17
N PRO A 32 -5.91 1.84 1.95
CA PRO A 32 -5.01 2.97 1.80
C PRO A 32 -5.50 4.17 2.63
N ALA A 33 -4.63 4.69 3.51
CA ALA A 33 -4.91 5.82 4.40
C ALA A 33 -5.86 5.54 5.59
N ALA A 34 -6.12 4.28 5.92
CA ALA A 34 -6.73 3.93 7.20
C ALA A 34 -5.92 4.49 8.39
N ALA A 35 -6.60 4.74 9.51
CA ALA A 35 -5.93 5.06 10.76
C ALA A 35 -5.17 3.83 11.30
N ASN A 36 -3.97 4.04 11.86
CA ASN A 36 -3.15 2.95 12.38
C ASN A 36 -3.64 2.54 13.79
N PRO A 37 -4.14 1.31 13.99
CA PRO A 37 -4.66 0.85 15.29
C PRO A 37 -3.55 0.64 16.33
N TYR A 38 -2.29 0.55 15.89
CA TYR A 38 -1.11 0.37 16.74
C TYR A 38 -0.44 1.70 17.13
N ALA A 39 -1.17 2.82 17.05
CA ALA A 39 -0.69 4.13 17.49
C ALA A 39 -0.11 4.06 18.91
N GLY A 40 1.13 4.51 19.09
CA GLY A 40 1.86 4.47 20.36
C GLY A 40 2.67 3.19 20.62
N LYS A 41 2.46 2.10 19.86
CA LYS A 41 3.25 0.86 19.96
C LYS A 41 4.32 0.85 18.86
N ARG A 42 5.54 1.31 19.15
CA ARG A 42 6.57 1.64 18.12
C ARG A 42 6.75 0.60 17.02
N VAL A 43 7.08 -0.63 17.39
CA VAL A 43 7.42 -1.68 16.42
C VAL A 43 6.17 -2.15 15.68
N LEU A 44 5.05 -2.37 16.37
CA LEU A 44 3.78 -2.79 15.74
C LEU A 44 3.23 -1.71 14.79
N LEU A 45 3.31 -0.44 15.20
CA LEU A 45 3.00 0.72 14.36
C LEU A 45 3.80 0.67 13.06
N SER A 46 5.10 0.43 13.17
CA SER A 46 6.01 0.39 12.01
C SER A 46 5.71 -0.79 11.09
N MET A 47 5.43 -1.97 11.66
CA MET A 47 5.08 -3.17 10.89
C MET A 47 3.77 -2.99 10.13
N TRP A 48 2.74 -2.44 10.79
CA TRP A 48 1.47 -2.14 10.12
C TRP A 48 1.64 -1.07 9.04
N ALA A 49 2.39 -0.01 9.32
CA ALA A 49 2.63 1.07 8.34
C ALA A 49 3.37 0.55 7.11
N PHE A 50 4.32 -0.38 7.30
CA PHE A 50 5.02 -1.05 6.22
C PHE A 50 4.07 -1.88 5.35
N GLY A 51 3.21 -2.71 5.96
CA GLY A 51 2.19 -3.47 5.22
C GLY A 51 1.23 -2.58 4.42
N ASN A 52 0.73 -1.50 5.01
CA ASN A 52 -0.16 -0.55 4.31
C ASN A 52 0.56 0.16 3.14
N HIS A 53 1.84 0.49 3.31
CA HIS A 53 2.63 1.05 2.23
C HIS A 53 2.76 0.07 1.05
N GLU A 54 2.99 -1.21 1.31
CA GLU A 54 3.02 -2.22 0.24
C GLU A 54 1.67 -2.40 -0.45
N ALA A 55 0.58 -2.45 0.31
CA ALA A 55 -0.78 -2.51 -0.24
C ALA A 55 -1.05 -1.35 -1.22
N ARG A 56 -0.63 -0.13 -0.85
CA ARG A 56 -0.70 1.05 -1.73
C ARG A 56 0.10 0.88 -3.01
N ARG A 57 1.31 0.32 -2.94
CA ARG A 57 2.16 0.08 -4.11
C ARG A 57 1.55 -0.94 -5.06
N ILE A 58 0.93 -2.00 -4.53
CA ILE A 58 0.22 -3.01 -5.33
C ILE A 58 -0.96 -2.36 -6.06
N ALA A 59 -1.83 -1.65 -5.33
CA ALA A 59 -2.98 -0.95 -5.91
C ALA A 59 -2.57 0.06 -7.00
N TRP A 60 -1.46 0.78 -6.79
CA TRP A 60 -0.92 1.69 -7.80
C TRP A 60 -0.47 0.97 -9.08
N ARG A 61 0.23 -0.17 -8.94
CA ARG A 61 0.65 -0.98 -10.10
C ARG A 61 -0.54 -1.52 -10.88
N GLU A 62 -1.57 -2.02 -10.20
CA GLU A 62 -2.80 -2.49 -10.84
C GLU A 62 -3.54 -1.37 -11.58
N PHE A 63 -3.54 -0.17 -11.04
CA PHE A 63 -4.09 1.00 -11.73
C PHE A 63 -3.30 1.31 -13.00
N GLN A 64 -1.97 1.32 -12.93
CA GLN A 64 -1.12 1.57 -14.10
C GLN A 64 -1.31 0.52 -15.20
N GLN A 65 -1.48 -0.75 -14.83
CA GLN A 65 -1.76 -1.82 -15.80
C GLN A 65 -3.10 -1.61 -16.50
N ARG A 66 -4.16 -1.29 -15.75
CA ARG A 66 -5.49 -0.99 -16.31
C ARG A 66 -5.47 0.20 -17.25
N GLU A 67 -4.74 1.26 -16.89
CA GLU A 67 -4.58 2.44 -17.75
C GLU A 67 -3.77 2.13 -19.02
N ALA A 68 -2.71 1.32 -18.92
CA ALA A 68 -1.95 0.89 -20.08
C ALA A 68 -2.81 0.06 -21.05
N GLU A 69 -3.66 -0.83 -20.53
CA GLU A 69 -4.58 -1.61 -21.35
C GLU A 69 -5.63 -0.73 -22.04
N ARG A 70 -6.19 0.27 -21.34
CA ARG A 70 -7.11 1.26 -21.93
C ARG A 70 -6.46 2.00 -23.10
N ARG A 71 -5.20 2.43 -22.95
CA ARG A 71 -4.47 3.09 -24.05
C ARG A 71 -4.26 2.15 -25.24
N ARG A 72 -3.92 0.87 -25.00
CA ARG A 72 -3.78 -0.12 -26.07
C ARG A 72 -5.08 -0.35 -26.83
N ARG A 73 -6.21 -0.50 -26.12
CA ARG A 73 -7.55 -0.66 -26.73
C ARG A 73 -8.01 0.60 -27.46
N GLY A 74 -7.70 1.79 -26.94
CA GLY A 74 -7.99 3.07 -27.61
C GLY A 74 -7.15 3.30 -28.87
N PHE A 75 -5.93 2.77 -28.90
CA PHE A 75 -5.06 2.81 -30.08
C PHE A 75 -5.54 1.86 -31.18
N SER A 76 -6.00 0.65 -30.84
CA SER A 76 -6.50 -0.31 -31.84
C SER A 76 -7.80 0.17 -32.53
N GLY A 77 -8.67 0.90 -31.84
CA GLY A 77 -9.93 1.38 -32.44
C GLY A 77 -9.78 2.48 -33.51
N ARG A 78 -8.60 3.10 -33.65
CA ARG A 78 -8.35 4.11 -34.70
C ARG A 78 -7.90 3.48 -36.03
N ALA A 79 -7.30 2.29 -35.98
CA ALA A 79 -6.88 1.57 -37.19
C ALA A 79 -8.05 0.88 -37.91
N ASP A 80 -9.13 0.56 -37.19
CA ASP A 80 -10.29 -0.13 -37.75
C ASP A 80 -11.26 0.80 -38.50
N ASP A 81 -11.20 2.13 -38.27
CA ASP A 81 -12.11 3.11 -38.88
C ASP A 81 -11.60 3.63 -40.25
N GLU A 82 -10.30 3.48 -40.55
CA GLU A 82 -9.69 3.89 -41.83
C GLU A 82 -9.89 2.86 -42.96
N ASN A 83 -10.35 1.65 -42.66
CA ASN A 83 -10.49 0.56 -43.65
C ASN A 83 -11.94 0.13 -43.90
N ARG A 84 -12.91 1.03 -43.67
CA ARG A 84 -14.32 0.78 -43.96
C ARG A 84 -14.58 1.07 -45.46
N PRO A 85 -14.80 0.06 -46.32
CA PRO A 85 -15.13 0.33 -47.71
C PRO A 85 -16.46 1.09 -47.75
N SER A 86 -16.45 2.25 -48.41
CA SER A 86 -17.66 3.01 -48.70
C SER A 86 -18.55 2.15 -49.60
N ALA A 87 -19.77 1.88 -49.12
CA ALA A 87 -20.80 1.14 -49.87
C ALA A 87 -21.40 1.99 -51.00
#